data_AF-A0A0F9GFR7-F1
#
_entry.id   AF-A0A0F9GFR7-F1
#
_cell.length_a   1.000
_cell.length_b   1.000
_cell.length_c   1.000
_cell.angle_alpha   90.00
_cell.angle_beta   90.00
_cell.angle_gamma   90.00
#
_symmetry.space_group_name_H-M   'P 1'
#
loop_
_entity.id
_entity.type
_entity.pdbx_description
1 polymer ?
#
loop_
_entity_poly.entity_id
_entity_poly.type
_entity_poly.pdbx_seq_one_letter_code
_entity_poly.pdbx_strand_id
1 'polypeptide(L)'
;MGTTNSFKQERPFWCGHLDCLFLRRVMDSLCGGQLPSPEPHEGDLNTHHICIRTDTVFDLQVNFSDLDWFRWVFDALDGKKTSGLSSGGKNS
;
A
#
# COMPACT_ATOMS: atom_id res chain seq x y z
N MET A 1 -12.92 30.92 -2.09
CA MET A 1 -13.48 29.56 -1.99
C MET A 1 -12.60 28.66 -2.84
N GLY A 2 -11.68 27.92 -2.23
CA GLY A 2 -10.82 26.99 -2.97
C GLY A 2 -11.65 25.78 -3.37
N THR A 3 -11.72 25.47 -4.66
CA THR A 3 -12.35 24.25 -5.15
C THR A 3 -11.60 23.06 -4.57
N THR A 4 -12.23 22.30 -3.67
CA THR A 4 -11.77 20.97 -3.29
C THR A 4 -11.94 20.06 -4.50
N ASN A 5 -10.92 20.03 -5.35
CA ASN A 5 -10.80 19.01 -6.39
C ASN A 5 -10.76 17.66 -5.67
N SER A 6 -11.87 16.93 -5.71
CA SER A 6 -11.92 15.55 -5.21
C SER A 6 -10.94 14.74 -6.04
N PHE A 7 -9.80 14.40 -5.46
CA PHE A 7 -8.83 13.51 -6.09
C PHE A 7 -9.51 12.16 -6.34
N LYS A 8 -9.57 11.75 -7.59
CA LYS A 8 -9.98 10.41 -7.98
C LYS A 8 -8.71 9.57 -8.10
N GLN A 9 -8.68 8.42 -7.45
CA GLN A 9 -7.58 7.46 -7.63
C GLN A 9 -7.64 6.95 -9.07
N GLU A 10 -6.61 7.27 -9.84
CA GLU A 10 -6.43 6.80 -11.21
C GLU A 10 -5.19 5.91 -11.29
N ARG A 11 -5.27 4.87 -12.11
CA ARG A 11 -4.14 3.99 -12.35
C ARG A 11 -3.00 4.78 -12.99
N PRO A 12 -1.77 4.73 -12.45
CA PRO A 12 -0.63 5.34 -13.10
C PRO A 12 -0.26 4.60 -14.39
N PHE A 13 0.16 5.33 -15.42
CA PHE A 13 0.57 4.75 -16.71
C PHE A 13 1.81 3.84 -16.60
N TRP A 14 2.62 4.01 -15.56
CA TRP A 14 3.89 3.31 -15.37
C TRP A 14 3.76 1.96 -14.68
N CYS A 15 2.64 1.67 -14.01
CA CYS A 15 2.40 0.34 -13.46
C CYS A 15 1.67 -0.53 -14.49
N GLY A 16 2.21 -1.71 -14.77
CA GLY A 16 1.66 -2.65 -15.75
C GLY A 16 0.34 -3.30 -15.32
N HIS A 17 0.03 -3.29 -14.03
CA HIS A 17 -1.15 -3.96 -13.48
C HIS A 17 -2.41 -3.12 -13.61
N LEU A 18 -3.45 -3.69 -14.24
CA LEU A 18 -4.70 -2.99 -14.57
C LEU A 18 -5.57 -2.69 -13.35
N ASP A 19 -5.46 -3.51 -12.31
CA ASP A 19 -6.19 -3.40 -11.04
C ASP A 19 -5.48 -2.47 -10.03
N CYS A 20 -4.41 -1.82 -10.47
CA CYS A 20 -3.64 -0.92 -9.62
C CYS A 20 -4.45 0.35 -9.30
N LEU A 21 -5.04 0.36 -8.11
CA LEU A 21 -5.95 1.41 -7.62
C LEU A 21 -5.47 2.05 -6.31
N PHE A 22 -4.53 1.42 -5.62
CA PHE A 22 -4.01 1.89 -4.34
C PHE A 22 -2.94 2.99 -4.51
N LEU A 23 -3.28 4.10 -5.18
CA LEU A 23 -2.38 5.24 -5.38
C LEU A 23 -2.32 6.11 -4.11
N ARG A 24 -1.12 6.27 -3.51
CA ARG A 24 -0.90 7.15 -2.35
C ARG A 24 -0.06 8.38 -2.71
N ARG A 25 -0.58 9.56 -2.40
CA ARG A 25 -0.02 10.86 -2.80
C ARG A 25 1.27 11.25 -2.08
N VAL A 26 1.55 10.70 -0.90
CA VAL A 26 2.78 11.04 -0.15
C VAL A 26 4.05 10.75 -0.95
N MET A 27 3.99 9.91 -1.98
CA MET A 27 5.12 9.73 -2.89
C MET A 27 4.79 9.86 -4.38
N ASP A 28 3.52 9.88 -4.81
CA ASP A 28 3.11 9.80 -6.23
C ASP A 28 3.83 8.70 -7.05
N SER A 29 4.39 7.73 -6.33
CA SER A 29 5.34 6.72 -6.80
C SER A 29 4.92 5.31 -6.40
N LEU A 30 3.75 5.15 -5.77
CA LEU A 30 3.28 3.86 -5.28
C LEU A 30 1.88 3.59 -5.77
N CYS A 31 1.67 2.39 -6.28
CA CYS A 31 0.36 1.88 -6.62
C CYS A 31 0.33 0.37 -6.37
N GLY A 32 -0.80 -0.17 -5.93
CA GLY A 32 -0.94 -1.61 -5.71
C GLY A 32 -2.35 -2.11 -5.92
N GLY A 33 -2.48 -3.43 -5.90
CA GLY A 33 -3.70 -4.18 -6.15
C GLY A 33 -3.61 -5.62 -5.66
N GLN A 34 -4.53 -6.46 -6.13
CA GLN A 34 -4.59 -7.88 -5.78
C GLN A 34 -4.00 -8.72 -6.91
N LEU A 35 -3.27 -9.77 -6.55
CA LEU A 35 -2.86 -10.76 -7.54
C LEU A 35 -4.10 -11.52 -8.05
N PRO A 36 -4.16 -11.87 -9.36
CA PRO A 36 -5.25 -12.69 -9.89
C PRO A 36 -5.37 -14.05 -9.21
N SER A 37 -4.24 -14.58 -8.75
CA SER A 37 -4.14 -15.81 -7.97
C SER A 37 -3.06 -15.65 -6.91
N PRO A 38 -3.27 -16.14 -5.67
CA PRO A 38 -2.22 -16.15 -4.67
C PRO A 38 -1.00 -16.96 -5.12
N GLU A 39 0.20 -16.45 -4.86
CA GLU A 39 1.48 -17.07 -5.23
C GLU A 39 2.27 -17.47 -3.98
N PRO A 40 2.70 -18.74 -3.82
CA PRO A 40 3.50 -19.15 -2.68
C PRO A 40 4.88 -18.48 -2.64
N HIS A 41 5.24 -17.92 -1.49
CA HIS A 41 6.55 -17.30 -1.24
C HIS A 41 6.94 -17.40 0.23
N GLU A 42 8.16 -17.86 0.51
CA GLU A 42 8.75 -17.96 1.86
C GLU A 42 7.85 -18.57 2.96
N GLY A 43 7.00 -19.53 2.59
CA GLY A 43 6.11 -20.23 3.54
C GLY A 43 4.75 -19.56 3.77
N ASP A 44 4.42 -18.51 3.01
CA ASP A 44 3.10 -17.89 2.97
C ASP A 44 2.62 -17.66 1.52
N LEU A 45 1.43 -17.10 1.34
CA LEU A 45 0.86 -16.73 0.05
C LEU A 45 0.95 -15.21 -0.16
N ASN A 46 1.70 -14.80 -1.17
CA ASN A 46 1.57 -13.47 -1.72
C ASN A 46 0.18 -13.33 -2.35
N THR A 47 -0.51 -12.26 -2.00
CA THR A 47 -1.90 -12.02 -2.41
C THR A 47 -2.08 -10.67 -3.09
N HIS A 48 -1.06 -9.82 -3.04
CA HIS A 48 -1.09 -8.45 -3.52
C HIS A 48 0.17 -8.14 -4.32
N HIS A 49 0.09 -7.11 -5.17
CA HIS A 49 1.23 -6.49 -5.82
C HIS A 49 1.33 -5.01 -5.46
N ILE A 50 2.55 -4.50 -5.44
CA ILE A 50 2.88 -3.10 -5.24
C ILE A 50 3.91 -2.69 -6.30
N CYS A 51 3.49 -1.83 -7.23
CA CYS A 51 4.37 -1.12 -8.13
C CYS A 51 4.99 0.10 -7.41
N ILE A 52 6.32 0.19 -7.41
CA ILE A 52 7.10 1.31 -6.87
C ILE A 52 7.88 1.99 -8.00
N ARG A 53 7.63 3.28 -8.20
CA ARG A 53 8.34 4.14 -9.16
C ARG A 53 9.48 4.89 -8.48
N THR A 54 10.70 4.50 -8.80
CA THR A 54 11.92 5.29 -8.55
C THR A 54 12.50 5.72 -9.90
N ASP A 55 13.77 5.46 -10.19
CA ASP A 55 14.35 5.58 -11.53
C ASP A 55 13.81 4.49 -12.48
N THR A 56 13.40 3.35 -11.93
CA THR A 56 12.73 2.24 -12.61
C THR A 56 11.41 1.90 -11.90
N VAL A 57 10.63 1.00 -12.49
CA VAL A 57 9.43 0.45 -11.84
C VAL A 57 9.79 -0.90 -11.23
N PHE A 58 9.71 -0.99 -9.92
CA PHE A 58 9.81 -2.25 -9.17
C PHE A 58 8.41 -2.79 -8.93
N ASP A 59 8.23 -4.09 -9.16
CA ASP A 59 6.97 -4.79 -8.90
C ASP A 59 7.20 -5.79 -7.77
N LEU A 60 6.60 -5.52 -6.60
CA LEU A 60 6.72 -6.32 -5.40
C LEU A 60 5.45 -7.12 -5.19
N GLN A 61 5.59 -8.43 -5.06
CA GLN A 61 4.51 -9.26 -4.55
C GLN A 61 4.60 -9.37 -3.04
N VAL A 62 3.47 -9.20 -2.36
CA VAL A 62 3.42 -9.15 -0.90
C VAL A 62 2.22 -9.93 -0.38
N ASN A 63 2.31 -10.43 0.86
CA ASN A 63 1.19 -11.03 1.55
C ASN A 63 0.35 -9.95 2.27
N PHE A 64 -0.68 -10.38 2.99
CA PHE A 64 -1.57 -9.46 3.72
C PHE A 64 -0.88 -8.76 4.90
N SER A 65 0.01 -9.47 5.60
CA SER A 65 0.75 -8.97 6.76
C SER A 65 1.73 -7.86 6.37
N ASP A 66 2.43 -8.04 5.25
CA ASP A 66 3.31 -7.02 4.66
C ASP A 66 2.52 -5.75 4.30
N LEU A 67 1.33 -5.92 3.72
CA LEU A 67 0.46 -4.81 3.34
C LEU A 67 -0.02 -4.02 4.58
N ASP A 68 -0.34 -4.71 5.69
CA ASP A 68 -0.66 -4.02 6.94
C ASP A 68 0.55 -3.24 7.47
N TRP A 69 1.76 -3.82 7.43
CA TRP A 69 2.98 -3.11 7.82
C TRP A 69 3.19 -1.83 6.98
N PHE A 70 3.03 -1.92 5.66
CA PHE A 70 3.08 -0.76 4.77
C PHE A 70 2.03 0.30 5.14
N ARG A 71 0.79 -0.11 5.48
CA ARG A 71 -0.26 0.81 5.95
C ARG A 71 0.21 1.62 7.16
N TRP A 72 0.82 0.98 8.15
CA TRP A 72 1.33 1.65 9.34
C TRP A 72 2.43 2.67 9.02
N VAL A 73 3.42 2.28 8.21
CA VAL A 73 4.51 3.17 7.78
C VAL A 73 3.94 4.39 7.08
N PHE A 74 3.03 4.18 6.15
CA PHE A 74 2.48 5.27 5.37
C PHE A 74 1.52 6.15 6.18
N ASP A 75 0.75 5.60 7.12
CA ASP A 75 -0.09 6.40 8.02
C ASP A 75 0.76 7.32 8.91
N ALA A 76 1.93 6.86 9.36
CA ALA A 76 2.87 7.71 10.07
C ALA A 76 3.42 8.85 9.18
N LEU A 77 3.75 8.56 7.91
CA LEU A 77 4.20 9.58 6.95
C LEU A 77 3.14 10.61 6.59
N ASP A 78 1.87 10.21 6.56
CA ASP A 78 0.72 11.13 6.39
C ASP A 78 0.48 12.01 7.64
N GLY A 79 1.27 11.87 8.69
CA GLY A 79 1.07 12.56 9.97
C GLY A 79 -0.18 12.08 10.71
N LYS A 80 -0.76 10.93 10.33
CA LYS A 80 -1.78 10.28 11.13
C LYS A 80 -1.10 9.74 12.38
N LYS A 81 -1.64 10.02 13.56
CA LYS A 81 -1.17 9.42 14.80
C LYS A 81 -1.40 7.91 14.69
N THR A 82 -0.33 7.16 14.43
CA THR A 82 -0.31 5.69 14.53
C THR A 82 -0.35 5.26 16.00
N SER A 83 -1.31 5.76 16.78
CA SER A 83 -1.54 5.34 18.15
C SER A 83 -2.64 4.28 18.16
N GLY A 84 -2.23 3.03 17.98
CA GLY A 84 -3.11 1.86 18.05
C GLY A 84 -2.42 0.54 18.36
N LEU A 85 -1.12 0.53 18.69
CA LEU A 85 -0.51 -0.53 19.50
C LEU A 85 -0.60 -0.10 20.97
N SER A 86 -1.82 0.14 21.46
CA SER A 86 -2.04 0.10 22.90
C SER A 86 -1.86 -1.34 23.33
N SER A 87 -0.65 -1.64 23.80
CA SER A 87 -0.33 -2.68 24.78
C SER A 87 -1.57 -3.36 25.38
N GLY A 88 -1.92 -4.54 24.84
CA GLY A 88 -2.77 -5.52 25.51
C GLY A 88 -2.08 -6.21 26.69
N GLY A 89 -1.02 -5.60 27.25
CA GLY A 89 -0.46 -5.96 28.53
C GLY A 89 -1.20 -5.21 29.63
N LYS A 90 -2.32 -5.77 30.10
CA LYS A 90 -2.80 -5.56 31.46
C LYS A 90 -3.35 -6.87 32.01
N ASN A 91 -2.57 -7.44 32.93
CA ASN A 91 -3.06 -8.27 34.01
C ASN A 91 -4.32 -7.64 34.62
N SER A 92 -5.37 -8.44 34.76
CA SER A 92 -6.37 -8.36 35.82
C SER A 92 -6.89 -9.76 36.07
#